data_AF-A0A7Y4QI95-F1
#
_entry.id   AF-A0A7Y4QI95-F1
#
_cell.length_a   1.000
_cell.length_b   1.000
_cell.length_c   1.000
_cell.angle_alpha   90.00
_cell.angle_beta   90.00
_cell.angle_gamma   90.00
#
_symmetry.space_group_name_H-M   'P 1'
#
loop_
_entity.id
_entity.type
_entity.pdbx_description
1 polymer ?
#
loop_
_entity_poly.entity_id
_entity_poly.type
_entity_poly.pdbx_seq_one_letter_code
_entity_poly.pdbx_strand_id
1 'polypeptide(L)'
;GEKLWCTNGTKAGVIAVMAKTPPKESKGKKKDQITEFIVEMDSPGVEVIHRCRFMGLKALYNGVIRFTNVLVPRENILLAEGKGLRVALTTLNTGRLTLPAGCTGLAKRCLEVSRKWANERVQWGAAIGKHAAIADKLARMAANTFAMESMTLLAASRVDRDKHADIRLEAAMCKMWGSEMAWEIVNEAMQIRGGRGYETALSLKARGEEAVPLERLLRDCRINTIFEGSSEIMRLFIAREALDPHLQVAGAALDSRLPMGKRLGAAMKAGLFYARWYPKQWLPLQEWFQAGGGNATFAKHRRYVARTSRKLSRALFHAMLRHGPKLEKQQVLLGRYVDIATELFAMTATCLRAERMLQSNDHTMEKADLVALVNCFTRMSKLRIARHFAGIHNNADKCGYQLAKQVLAGKLSSIENGIVS
;
A
#
# COMPACT_ATOMS: atom_id res chain seq x y z
N GLY A 1 12.83 27.99 9.20
CA GLY A 1 12.49 26.56 9.24
C GLY A 1 12.99 25.87 7.99
N GLU A 2 13.09 24.54 7.97
CA GLU A 2 13.58 23.80 6.80
C GLU A 2 12.64 22.66 6.42
N LYS A 3 12.60 22.35 5.12
CA LYS A 3 11.90 21.19 4.56
C LYS A 3 12.89 20.35 3.77
N LEU A 4 12.81 19.04 3.99
CA LEU A 4 13.70 18.04 3.42
C LEU A 4 12.97 17.24 2.34
N TRP A 5 13.70 16.91 1.28
CA TRP A 5 13.25 16.08 0.16
C TRP A 5 12.04 16.63 -0.58
N CYS A 6 12.02 17.94 -0.82
CA CYS A 6 10.94 18.60 -1.56
C CYS A 6 11.05 18.30 -3.06
N THR A 7 10.23 17.38 -3.56
CA THR A 7 10.13 17.10 -5.00
C THR A 7 9.65 18.34 -5.76
N ASN A 8 10.29 18.61 -6.89
CA ASN A 8 10.24 19.82 -7.69
C ASN A 8 10.73 21.11 -7.00
N GLY A 9 11.17 21.04 -5.74
CA GLY A 9 11.56 22.20 -4.94
C GLY A 9 12.68 23.05 -5.53
N THR A 10 13.56 22.47 -6.36
CA THR A 10 14.65 23.21 -7.01
C THR A 10 14.25 23.86 -8.34
N LYS A 11 12.97 23.78 -8.72
CA LYS A 11 12.44 24.25 -10.01
C LYS A 11 11.04 24.87 -9.94
N ALA A 12 10.26 24.57 -8.90
CA ALA A 12 8.91 25.08 -8.75
C ALA A 12 8.91 26.61 -8.62
N GLY A 13 7.90 27.27 -9.18
CA GLY A 13 7.63 28.68 -8.89
C GLY A 13 6.86 28.88 -7.58
N VAL A 14 6.10 27.86 -7.16
CA VAL A 14 5.26 27.89 -5.95
C VAL A 14 5.36 26.56 -5.22
N ILE A 15 5.34 26.60 -3.90
CA ILE A 15 5.32 25.41 -3.04
C ILE A 15 4.23 25.53 -1.95
N ALA A 16 3.57 24.41 -1.65
CA ALA A 16 2.68 24.31 -0.50
C ALA A 16 3.49 23.97 0.77
N VAL A 17 3.46 24.85 1.76
CA VAL A 17 4.26 24.74 2.98
C VAL A 17 3.36 24.54 4.19
N MET A 18 3.52 23.42 4.88
CA MET A 18 2.92 23.22 6.20
C MET A 18 3.82 23.77 7.31
N ALA A 19 3.30 24.68 8.12
CA ALA A 19 3.98 25.22 9.29
C ALA A 19 3.07 25.17 10.53
N LYS A 20 3.68 25.08 11.72
CA LYS A 20 2.93 25.22 12.97
C LYS A 20 2.57 26.69 13.16
N THR A 21 1.30 26.97 13.44
CA THR A 21 0.82 28.31 13.79
C THR A 21 0.50 28.38 15.29
N PRO A 22 0.33 29.59 15.88
CA PRO A 22 -0.02 29.73 17.28
C PRO A 22 -1.19 28.81 17.66
N PRO A 23 -1.13 28.15 18.84
CA PRO A 23 -2.17 27.21 19.23
C PRO A 23 -3.49 27.94 19.46
N LYS A 24 -4.59 27.32 19.05
CA LYS A 24 -5.93 27.84 19.35
C LYS A 24 -6.35 27.38 20.72
N GLU A 25 -6.74 28.33 21.57
CA GLU A 25 -7.39 28.01 22.84
C GLU A 25 -8.85 27.65 22.62
N SER A 26 -9.26 26.50 23.12
CA SER A 26 -10.66 26.07 23.13
C SER A 26 -10.94 25.32 24.43
N LYS A 27 -11.94 25.78 25.18
CA LYS A 27 -12.35 25.17 26.46
C LYS A 27 -11.19 25.00 27.45
N GLY A 28 -10.34 26.02 27.58
CA GLY A 28 -9.18 26.01 28.49
C GLY A 28 -8.03 25.08 28.08
N LYS A 29 -8.04 24.54 26.86
CA LYS A 29 -6.95 23.70 26.33
C LYS A 29 -6.33 24.36 25.11
N LYS A 30 -5.00 24.49 25.12
CA LYS A 30 -4.20 24.86 23.95
C LYS A 30 -4.16 23.68 22.99
N LYS A 31 -4.57 23.90 21.75
CA LYS A 31 -4.49 22.90 20.69
C LYS A 31 -3.50 23.38 19.65
N ASP A 32 -2.41 22.63 19.49
CA ASP A 32 -1.45 22.86 18.41
C ASP A 32 -2.15 22.84 17.05
N GLN A 33 -1.72 23.73 16.17
CA GLN A 33 -2.30 23.91 14.86
C GLN A 33 -1.22 23.83 13.78
N ILE A 34 -1.56 23.16 12.68
CA ILE A 34 -0.77 23.16 11.45
C ILE A 34 -1.61 23.86 10.40
N THR A 35 -1.01 24.87 9.77
CA THR A 35 -1.60 25.62 8.66
C THR A 35 -0.76 25.36 7.42
N GLU A 36 -1.44 25.26 6.27
CA GLU A 36 -0.79 25.10 4.98
C GLU A 36 -0.87 26.41 4.23
N PHE A 37 0.24 26.79 3.60
CA PHE A 37 0.44 28.07 2.95
C PHE A 37 0.89 27.88 1.52
N ILE A 38 0.44 28.74 0.61
CA ILE A 38 1.03 28.91 -0.71
C ILE A 38 2.22 29.87 -0.57
N VAL A 39 3.42 29.41 -0.92
CA VAL A 39 4.64 30.22 -0.83
C VAL A 39 5.28 30.29 -2.22
N GLU A 40 5.53 31.50 -2.70
CA GLU A 40 6.29 31.72 -3.93
C GLU A 40 7.77 31.45 -3.68
N MET A 41 8.42 30.73 -4.59
CA MET A 41 9.78 30.24 -4.38
C MET A 41 10.85 31.33 -4.53
N ASP A 42 10.50 32.50 -5.07
CA ASP A 42 11.31 33.71 -5.16
C ASP A 42 11.03 34.71 -4.02
N SER A 43 10.11 34.39 -3.10
CA SER A 43 9.85 35.22 -1.92
C SER A 43 11.12 35.41 -1.10
N PRO A 44 11.41 36.64 -0.59
CA PRO A 44 12.56 36.90 0.24
C PRO A 44 12.65 35.94 1.44
N GLY A 45 13.81 35.31 1.60
CA GLY A 45 14.07 34.33 2.66
C GLY A 45 13.80 32.88 2.30
N VAL A 46 13.30 32.58 1.09
CA VAL A 46 13.25 31.21 0.56
C VAL A 46 14.58 30.88 -0.11
N GLU A 47 15.20 29.78 0.28
CA GLU A 47 16.52 29.37 -0.23
C GLU A 47 16.56 27.85 -0.50
N VAL A 48 17.00 27.46 -1.69
CA VAL A 48 17.31 26.06 -2.01
C VAL A 48 18.73 25.74 -1.54
N ILE A 49 18.84 25.15 -0.35
CA ILE A 49 20.14 24.87 0.31
C ILE A 49 20.96 23.82 -0.44
N HIS A 50 20.28 22.77 -0.91
CA HIS A 50 20.97 21.64 -1.49
C HIS A 50 20.07 20.88 -2.45
N ARG A 51 20.61 20.46 -3.61
CA ARG A 51 19.94 19.52 -4.51
C ARG A 51 20.34 18.08 -4.16
N CYS A 52 19.38 17.31 -3.65
CA CYS A 52 19.60 15.92 -3.28
C CYS A 52 19.82 15.01 -4.51
N ARG A 53 20.62 13.96 -4.32
CA ARG A 53 20.82 12.87 -5.28
C ARG A 53 20.43 11.54 -4.63
N PHE A 54 19.75 10.69 -5.40
CA PHE A 54 19.24 9.40 -4.91
C PHE A 54 19.72 8.23 -5.78
N MET A 55 19.57 7.01 -5.25
CA MET A 55 19.84 5.75 -5.95
C MET A 55 19.10 5.67 -7.30
N GLY A 56 17.80 5.97 -7.28
CA GLY A 56 16.91 5.97 -8.44
C GLY A 56 16.23 7.33 -8.64
N LEU A 57 15.39 7.42 -9.67
CA LEU A 57 14.67 8.62 -10.07
C LEU A 57 15.60 9.84 -10.22
N LYS A 58 16.77 9.62 -10.83
CA LYS A 58 17.86 10.62 -10.93
C LYS A 58 17.46 11.90 -11.69
N ALA A 59 16.38 11.84 -12.46
CA ALA A 59 15.82 12.99 -13.17
C ALA A 59 15.01 13.93 -12.25
N LEU A 60 14.67 13.52 -11.03
CA LEU A 60 13.92 14.36 -10.10
C LEU A 60 14.70 15.62 -9.72
N TYR A 61 13.97 16.72 -9.69
CA TYR A 61 14.38 17.94 -9.00
C TYR A 61 13.98 17.78 -7.55
N ASN A 62 14.94 17.64 -6.65
CA ASN A 62 14.65 17.42 -5.24
C ASN A 62 15.71 18.13 -4.40
N GLY A 63 15.30 18.71 -3.28
CA GLY A 63 16.23 19.45 -2.45
C GLY A 63 15.76 19.72 -1.03
N VAL A 64 16.68 20.35 -0.30
CA VAL A 64 16.44 20.96 1.00
C VAL A 64 16.09 22.43 0.78
N ILE A 65 14.97 22.87 1.32
CA ILE A 65 14.51 24.27 1.20
C ILE A 65 14.47 24.88 2.59
N ARG A 66 15.13 26.03 2.75
CA ARG A 66 15.10 26.84 3.96
C ARG A 66 14.17 28.03 3.76
N PHE A 67 13.47 28.37 4.84
CA PHE A 67 12.56 29.50 4.94
C PHE A 67 13.01 30.35 6.13
N THR A 68 13.59 31.52 5.86
CA THR A 68 14.13 32.45 6.87
C THR A 68 13.31 33.73 6.86
N ASN A 69 12.48 33.94 7.89
CA ASN A 69 11.63 35.13 8.03
C ASN A 69 10.79 35.46 6.78
N VAL A 70 10.33 34.43 6.06
CA VAL A 70 9.51 34.59 4.85
C VAL A 70 8.16 35.19 5.23
N LEU A 71 7.84 36.34 4.64
CA LEU A 71 6.55 36.99 4.79
C LEU A 71 5.54 36.30 3.86
N VAL A 72 4.49 35.71 4.42
CA VAL A 72 3.44 35.02 3.67
C VAL A 72 2.11 35.76 3.88
N PRO A 73 1.44 36.24 2.81
CA PRO A 73 0.16 36.91 2.92
C PRO A 73 -0.93 36.02 3.54
N ARG A 74 -1.91 36.60 4.22
CA ARG A 74 -2.95 35.84 4.94
C ARG A 74 -3.89 35.11 3.97
N GLU A 75 -4.12 35.70 2.81
CA GLU A 75 -4.86 35.16 1.68
C GLU A 75 -4.22 33.90 1.07
N ASN A 76 -2.92 33.69 1.30
CA ASN A 76 -2.20 32.49 0.85
C ASN A 76 -2.40 31.29 1.79
N ILE A 77 -3.21 31.42 2.85
CA ILE A 77 -3.60 30.29 3.69
C ILE A 77 -4.55 29.38 2.89
N LEU A 78 -4.14 28.12 2.72
CA LEU A 78 -4.99 27.10 2.11
C LEU A 78 -6.08 26.66 3.09
N LEU A 79 -7.33 26.73 2.62
CA LEU A 79 -8.56 26.39 3.35
C LEU A 79 -8.82 27.31 4.55
N ALA A 80 -8.09 27.14 5.67
CA ALA A 80 -8.20 27.98 6.86
C ALA A 80 -7.06 27.68 7.86
N GLU A 81 -6.82 28.61 8.76
CA GLU A 81 -5.86 28.44 9.86
C GLU A 81 -6.16 27.18 10.70
N GLY A 82 -5.12 26.40 10.96
CA GLY A 82 -5.18 25.14 11.69
C GLY A 82 -5.87 23.99 10.95
N LYS A 83 -6.14 24.14 9.64
CA LYS A 83 -6.69 23.08 8.79
C LYS A 83 -5.67 22.43 7.85
N GLY A 84 -4.38 22.77 7.94
CA GLY A 84 -3.34 22.27 7.02
C GLY A 84 -3.24 20.74 6.99
N LEU A 85 -3.34 20.07 8.14
CA LEU A 85 -3.33 18.61 8.16
C LEU A 85 -4.53 17.98 7.42
N ARG A 86 -5.69 18.65 7.44
CA ARG A 86 -6.88 18.18 6.69
C ARG A 86 -6.63 18.30 5.19
N VAL A 87 -6.07 19.42 4.74
CA VAL A 87 -5.74 19.65 3.32
C VAL A 87 -4.76 18.58 2.84
N ALA A 88 -3.63 18.42 3.55
CA ALA A 88 -2.64 17.40 3.23
C ALA A 88 -3.24 15.99 3.16
N LEU A 89 -4.03 15.57 4.16
CA LEU A 89 -4.62 14.23 4.17
C LEU A 89 -5.66 14.03 3.07
N THR A 90 -6.47 15.05 2.76
CA THR A 90 -7.45 14.96 1.65
C THR A 90 -6.76 14.84 0.31
N THR A 91 -5.76 15.68 0.03
CA THR A 91 -4.99 15.62 -1.23
C THR A 91 -4.25 14.30 -1.38
N LEU A 92 -3.63 13.82 -0.29
CA LEU A 92 -2.91 12.54 -0.28
C LEU A 92 -3.83 11.35 -0.59
N ASN A 93 -5.10 11.36 -0.20
CA ASN A 93 -5.95 10.17 -0.42
C ASN A 93 -6.22 9.88 -1.90
N THR A 94 -6.57 10.91 -2.67
CA THR A 94 -6.80 10.77 -4.11
C THR A 94 -5.47 10.73 -4.87
N GLY A 95 -4.52 11.61 -4.51
CA GLY A 95 -3.20 11.67 -5.13
C GLY A 95 -2.42 10.35 -5.01
N ARG A 96 -2.63 9.60 -3.92
CA ARG A 96 -2.00 8.29 -3.68
C ARG A 96 -2.32 7.25 -4.74
N LEU A 97 -3.39 7.39 -5.54
CA LEU A 97 -3.69 6.46 -6.65
C LEU A 97 -2.73 6.59 -7.84
N THR A 98 -1.99 7.68 -7.95
CA THR A 98 -0.99 7.87 -9.04
C THR A 98 0.20 6.92 -8.89
N LEU A 99 0.64 6.66 -7.66
CA LEU A 99 1.76 5.77 -7.36
C LEU A 99 1.48 4.30 -7.77
N PRO A 100 0.38 3.64 -7.36
CA PRO A 100 0.09 2.28 -7.79
C PRO A 100 -0.18 2.20 -9.30
N ALA A 101 -0.69 3.25 -9.94
CA ALA A 101 -0.78 3.32 -11.40
C ALA A 101 0.62 3.29 -12.05
N GLY A 102 1.56 4.10 -11.55
CA GLY A 102 2.96 4.08 -12.00
C GLY A 102 3.64 2.73 -11.77
N CYS A 103 3.43 2.12 -10.60
CA CYS A 103 3.92 0.77 -10.27
C CYS A 103 3.36 -0.29 -11.22
N THR A 104 2.09 -0.18 -11.59
CA THR A 104 1.43 -1.06 -12.58
C THR A 104 2.07 -0.93 -13.96
N GLY A 105 2.34 0.30 -14.41
CA GLY A 105 3.06 0.53 -15.67
C GLY A 105 4.46 -0.08 -15.69
N LEU A 106 5.20 0.10 -14.59
CA LEU A 106 6.51 -0.53 -14.40
C LEU A 106 6.43 -2.06 -14.45
N ALA A 107 5.46 -2.66 -13.75
CA ALA A 107 5.24 -4.10 -13.72
C ALA A 107 4.91 -4.66 -15.11
N LYS A 108 4.06 -3.98 -15.88
CA LYS A 108 3.75 -4.34 -17.28
C LYS A 108 5.01 -4.35 -18.15
N ARG A 109 5.86 -3.31 -18.03
CA ARG A 109 7.12 -3.27 -18.79
C ARG A 109 8.08 -4.40 -18.39
N CYS A 110 8.19 -4.69 -17.10
CA CYS A 110 9.00 -5.80 -16.61
C CYS A 110 8.51 -7.15 -17.13
N LEU A 111 7.19 -7.39 -17.10
CA LEU A 111 6.58 -8.60 -17.65
C LEU A 111 6.86 -8.76 -19.14
N GLU A 112 6.70 -7.69 -19.93
CA GLU A 112 6.97 -7.71 -21.36
C GLU A 112 8.43 -8.09 -21.66
N VAL A 113 9.38 -7.43 -20.97
CA VAL A 113 10.81 -7.68 -21.11
C VAL A 113 11.15 -9.13 -20.73
N SER A 114 10.65 -9.61 -19.59
CA SER A 114 10.89 -10.97 -19.13
C SER A 114 10.30 -12.01 -20.07
N ARG A 115 9.08 -11.78 -20.60
CA ARG A 115 8.44 -12.68 -21.57
C ARG A 115 9.27 -12.78 -22.85
N LYS A 116 9.71 -11.65 -23.43
CA LYS A 116 10.52 -11.65 -24.65
C LYS A 116 11.84 -12.40 -24.42
N TRP A 117 12.59 -12.00 -23.39
CA TRP A 117 13.86 -12.61 -23.05
C TRP A 117 13.75 -14.11 -22.76
N ALA A 118 12.69 -14.53 -22.06
CA ALA A 118 12.49 -15.93 -21.71
C ALA A 118 12.17 -16.83 -22.93
N ASN A 119 11.64 -16.26 -24.02
CA ASN A 119 11.42 -16.98 -25.27
C ASN A 119 12.68 -17.06 -26.13
N GLU A 120 13.54 -16.04 -26.08
CA GLU A 120 14.73 -15.92 -26.93
C GLU A 120 15.95 -16.63 -26.36
N ARG A 121 16.18 -16.51 -25.04
CA ARG A 121 17.37 -17.06 -24.40
C ARG A 121 17.26 -18.57 -24.29
N VAL A 122 18.20 -19.30 -24.91
CA VAL A 122 18.32 -20.75 -24.79
C VAL A 122 19.41 -21.12 -23.78
N GLN A 123 19.06 -21.97 -22.81
CA GLN A 123 19.99 -22.65 -21.90
C GLN A 123 19.49 -24.05 -21.61
N TRP A 124 20.41 -24.99 -21.40
CA TRP A 124 20.08 -26.39 -21.16
C TRP A 124 19.16 -26.96 -22.27
N GLY A 125 19.48 -26.64 -23.52
CA GLY A 125 18.77 -27.16 -24.70
C GLY A 125 17.39 -26.58 -24.99
N ALA A 126 16.89 -25.62 -24.20
CA ALA A 126 15.56 -25.04 -24.41
C ALA A 126 15.53 -23.53 -24.14
N ALA A 127 14.55 -22.83 -24.73
CA ALA A 127 14.21 -21.47 -24.32
C ALA A 127 13.93 -21.45 -22.81
N ILE A 128 14.49 -20.51 -22.07
CA ILE A 128 14.47 -20.55 -20.61
C ILE A 128 13.05 -20.48 -20.03
N GLY A 129 12.10 -19.91 -20.76
CA GLY A 129 10.67 -19.89 -20.40
C GLY A 129 10.03 -21.28 -20.35
N LYS A 130 10.62 -22.31 -20.96
CA LYS A 130 10.18 -23.71 -20.86
C LYS A 130 10.60 -24.37 -19.55
N HIS A 131 11.56 -23.78 -18.81
CA HIS A 131 11.97 -24.29 -17.51
C HIS A 131 10.98 -23.84 -16.43
N ALA A 132 10.48 -24.79 -15.64
CA ALA A 132 9.43 -24.54 -14.65
C ALA A 132 9.77 -23.39 -13.68
N ALA A 133 11.03 -23.22 -13.30
CA ALA A 133 11.49 -22.15 -12.42
C ALA A 133 11.30 -20.74 -13.01
N ILE A 134 11.42 -20.58 -14.33
CA ILE A 134 11.18 -19.30 -15.03
C ILE A 134 9.69 -19.15 -15.35
N ALA A 135 9.03 -20.22 -15.78
CA ALA A 135 7.59 -20.22 -16.04
C ALA A 135 6.79 -19.80 -14.79
N ASP A 136 7.17 -20.29 -13.61
CA ASP A 136 6.57 -19.90 -12.34
C ASP A 136 6.73 -18.39 -12.08
N LYS A 137 7.93 -17.82 -12.28
CA LYS A 137 8.14 -16.37 -12.13
C LYS A 137 7.27 -15.56 -13.10
N LEU A 138 7.22 -15.95 -14.38
CA LEU A 138 6.39 -15.30 -15.39
C LEU A 138 4.90 -15.36 -15.03
N ALA A 139 4.41 -16.51 -14.57
CA ALA A 139 3.02 -16.68 -14.13
C ALA A 139 2.70 -15.74 -12.96
N ARG A 140 3.58 -15.67 -11.95
CA ARG A 140 3.42 -14.75 -10.81
C ARG A 140 3.41 -13.29 -11.24
N MET A 141 4.34 -12.89 -12.11
CA MET A 141 4.42 -11.54 -12.66
C MET A 141 3.14 -11.16 -13.41
N ALA A 142 2.65 -12.02 -14.30
CA ALA A 142 1.44 -11.78 -15.08
C ALA A 142 0.19 -11.65 -14.20
N ALA A 143 -0.02 -12.63 -13.30
CA ALA A 143 -1.14 -12.67 -12.38
C ALA A 143 -1.19 -11.44 -11.47
N ASN A 144 -0.07 -11.08 -10.85
CA ASN A 144 0.01 -9.92 -9.96
C ASN A 144 -0.14 -8.61 -10.73
N THR A 145 0.46 -8.46 -11.92
CA THR A 145 0.31 -7.25 -12.75
C THR A 145 -1.16 -6.99 -13.10
N PHE A 146 -1.90 -8.03 -13.49
CA PHE A 146 -3.33 -7.91 -13.78
C PHE A 146 -4.13 -7.48 -12.54
N ALA A 147 -3.82 -8.04 -11.37
CA ALA A 147 -4.47 -7.67 -10.12
C ALA A 147 -4.13 -6.23 -9.67
N MET A 148 -2.89 -5.78 -9.81
CA MET A 148 -2.46 -4.40 -9.50
C MET A 148 -3.26 -3.39 -10.30
N GLU A 149 -3.40 -3.63 -11.60
CA GLU A 149 -4.19 -2.78 -12.47
C GLU A 149 -5.68 -2.83 -12.10
N SER A 150 -6.20 -4.02 -11.80
CA SER A 150 -7.60 -4.19 -11.41
C SER A 150 -7.96 -3.42 -10.13
N MET A 151 -7.10 -3.47 -9.11
CA MET A 151 -7.28 -2.71 -7.87
C MET A 151 -7.24 -1.21 -8.13
N THR A 152 -6.24 -0.75 -8.88
CA THR A 152 -6.04 0.66 -9.19
C THR A 152 -7.21 1.24 -9.96
N LEU A 153 -7.67 0.56 -11.02
CA LEU A 153 -8.82 0.99 -11.82
C LEU A 153 -10.11 0.96 -11.02
N LEU A 154 -10.32 -0.04 -10.16
CA LEU A 154 -11.51 -0.09 -9.31
C LEU A 154 -11.55 1.10 -8.35
N ALA A 155 -10.45 1.40 -7.66
CA ALA A 155 -10.36 2.53 -6.74
C ALA A 155 -10.53 3.87 -7.47
N ALA A 156 -9.85 4.06 -8.62
CA ALA A 156 -9.98 5.26 -9.44
C ALA A 156 -11.42 5.47 -9.92
N SER A 157 -12.08 4.41 -10.40
CA SER A 157 -13.45 4.49 -10.91
C SER A 157 -14.48 4.96 -9.87
N ARG A 158 -14.20 4.77 -8.57
CA ARG A 158 -15.06 5.28 -7.50
C ARG A 158 -14.96 6.79 -7.38
N VAL A 159 -13.74 7.33 -7.46
CA VAL A 159 -13.49 8.78 -7.45
C VAL A 159 -14.06 9.45 -8.69
N ASP A 160 -13.92 8.82 -9.85
CA ASP A 160 -14.45 9.36 -11.11
C ASP A 160 -15.99 9.46 -11.09
N ARG A 161 -16.65 8.52 -10.41
CA ARG A 161 -18.12 8.51 -10.27
C ARG A 161 -18.62 9.46 -9.20
N ASP A 162 -17.87 9.62 -8.12
CA ASP A 162 -18.21 10.49 -7.00
C ASP A 162 -16.95 11.12 -6.41
N LYS A 163 -16.84 12.45 -6.56
CA LYS A 163 -15.73 13.24 -6.02
C LYS A 163 -15.65 13.22 -4.48
N HIS A 164 -16.70 12.76 -3.81
CA HIS A 164 -16.77 12.59 -2.36
C HIS A 164 -16.59 11.14 -1.91
N ALA A 165 -16.30 10.21 -2.83
CA ALA A 165 -16.07 8.81 -2.48
C ALA A 165 -14.94 8.66 -1.46
N ASP A 166 -15.23 8.01 -0.33
CA ASP A 166 -14.20 7.64 0.64
C ASP A 166 -13.45 6.40 0.17
N ILE A 167 -12.26 6.63 -0.38
CA ILE A 167 -11.38 5.58 -0.90
C ILE A 167 -10.11 5.41 -0.05
N ARG A 168 -10.10 5.89 1.20
CA ARG A 168 -8.88 5.90 2.03
C ARG A 168 -8.26 4.52 2.19
N LEU A 169 -9.08 3.52 2.48
CA LEU A 169 -8.63 2.14 2.64
C LEU A 169 -8.15 1.57 1.31
N GLU A 170 -8.93 1.71 0.24
CA GLU A 170 -8.59 1.18 -1.08
C GLU A 170 -7.32 1.81 -1.65
N ALA A 171 -7.18 3.14 -1.56
CA ALA A 171 -5.98 3.83 -2.02
C ALA A 171 -4.73 3.40 -1.24
N ALA A 172 -4.84 3.24 0.08
CA ALA A 172 -3.74 2.75 0.91
C ALA A 172 -3.37 1.30 0.57
N MET A 173 -4.37 0.42 0.37
CA MET A 173 -4.15 -0.96 -0.07
C MET A 173 -3.50 -1.03 -1.45
N CYS A 174 -3.99 -0.26 -2.42
CA CYS A 174 -3.40 -0.15 -3.76
C CYS A 174 -1.95 0.31 -3.68
N LYS A 175 -1.65 1.36 -2.92
CA LYS A 175 -0.30 1.89 -2.75
C LYS A 175 0.63 0.85 -2.15
N MET A 176 0.26 0.32 -0.98
CA MET A 176 1.09 -0.63 -0.23
C MET A 176 1.36 -1.89 -1.05
N TRP A 177 0.30 -2.58 -1.46
CA TRP A 177 0.43 -3.85 -2.16
C TRP A 177 0.98 -3.67 -3.58
N GLY A 178 0.55 -2.64 -4.31
CA GLY A 178 1.06 -2.36 -5.65
C GLY A 178 2.55 -2.03 -5.67
N SER A 179 3.06 -1.26 -4.69
CA SER A 179 4.49 -0.95 -4.61
C SER A 179 5.34 -2.17 -4.20
N GLU A 180 4.86 -3.00 -3.29
CA GLU A 180 5.54 -4.24 -2.88
C GLU A 180 5.56 -5.27 -4.02
N MET A 181 4.43 -5.48 -4.71
CA MET A 181 4.37 -6.38 -5.86
C MET A 181 5.23 -5.87 -7.03
N ALA A 182 5.26 -4.56 -7.28
CA ALA A 182 6.15 -3.99 -8.30
C ALA A 182 7.63 -4.23 -7.97
N TRP A 183 8.01 -4.13 -6.69
CA TRP A 183 9.36 -4.44 -6.23
C TRP A 183 9.73 -5.91 -6.47
N GLU A 184 8.84 -6.85 -6.13
CA GLU A 184 9.05 -8.27 -6.43
C GLU A 184 9.18 -8.51 -7.95
N ILE A 185 8.30 -7.92 -8.75
CA ILE A 185 8.27 -8.09 -10.20
C ILE A 185 9.54 -7.56 -10.87
N VAL A 186 10.03 -6.37 -10.49
CA VAL A 186 11.26 -5.81 -11.07
C VAL A 186 12.49 -6.60 -10.66
N ASN A 187 12.51 -7.10 -9.42
CA ASN A 187 13.58 -7.98 -8.95
C ASN A 187 13.59 -9.31 -9.70
N GLU A 188 12.41 -9.88 -9.97
CA GLU A 188 12.32 -11.10 -10.77
C GLU A 188 12.65 -10.88 -12.25
N ALA A 189 12.31 -9.72 -12.81
CA ALA A 189 12.72 -9.36 -14.16
C ALA A 189 14.24 -9.23 -14.29
N MET A 190 14.88 -8.62 -13.29
CA MET A 190 16.34 -8.58 -13.15
C MET A 190 16.92 -9.99 -13.15
N GLN A 191 16.38 -10.88 -12.31
CA GLN A 191 16.84 -12.26 -12.18
C GLN A 191 16.68 -13.06 -13.48
N ILE A 192 15.53 -12.94 -14.16
CA ILE A 192 15.26 -13.63 -15.44
C ILE A 192 16.23 -13.17 -16.52
N ARG A 193 16.59 -11.87 -16.54
CA ARG A 193 17.55 -11.31 -17.52
C ARG A 193 19.02 -11.57 -17.16
N GLY A 194 19.30 -12.04 -15.94
CA GLY A 194 20.64 -12.39 -15.47
C GLY A 194 21.63 -11.22 -15.58
N GLY A 195 22.85 -11.48 -16.02
CA GLY A 195 23.89 -10.44 -16.17
C GLY A 195 23.45 -9.27 -17.07
N ARG A 196 22.63 -9.52 -18.10
CA ARG A 196 22.08 -8.46 -18.97
C ARG A 196 20.98 -7.62 -18.30
N GLY A 197 20.45 -8.05 -17.16
CA GLY A 197 19.59 -7.23 -16.32
C GLY A 197 20.40 -6.23 -15.48
N TYR A 198 21.56 -6.67 -15.00
CA TYR A 198 22.44 -5.90 -14.12
C TYR A 198 23.29 -4.87 -14.88
N GLU A 199 23.64 -5.19 -16.14
CA GLU A 199 24.35 -4.27 -17.03
C GLU A 199 23.52 -3.02 -17.34
N THR A 200 24.16 -1.84 -17.31
CA THR A 200 23.47 -0.58 -17.60
C THR A 200 23.00 -0.52 -19.05
N ALA A 201 21.90 0.19 -19.29
CA ALA A 201 21.35 0.34 -20.65
C ALA A 201 22.34 0.96 -21.65
N LEU A 202 23.19 1.89 -21.18
CA LEU A 202 24.22 2.51 -22.00
C LEU A 202 25.33 1.51 -22.37
N SER A 203 25.75 0.66 -21.41
CA SER A 203 26.72 -0.40 -21.66
C SER A 203 26.20 -1.44 -22.65
N LEU A 204 24.94 -1.90 -22.45
CA LEU A 204 24.27 -2.81 -23.39
C LEU A 204 24.29 -2.25 -24.81
N LYS A 205 23.88 -0.98 -24.97
CA LYS A 205 23.86 -0.28 -26.25
C LYS A 205 25.26 -0.20 -26.88
N ALA A 206 26.28 0.09 -26.08
CA ALA A 206 27.65 0.27 -26.58
C ALA A 206 28.24 -1.00 -27.22
N ARG A 207 27.78 -2.19 -26.82
CA ARG A 207 28.19 -3.48 -27.40
C ARG A 207 27.15 -4.12 -28.32
N GLY A 208 26.19 -3.34 -28.82
CA GLY A 208 25.22 -3.77 -29.83
C GLY A 208 24.00 -4.54 -29.31
N GLU A 209 23.76 -4.58 -28.00
CA GLU A 209 22.55 -5.20 -27.43
C GLU A 209 21.40 -4.20 -27.33
N GLU A 210 20.18 -4.72 -27.26
CA GLU A 210 19.00 -3.91 -26.96
C GLU A 210 19.15 -3.24 -25.57
N ALA A 211 19.06 -1.91 -25.57
CA ALA A 211 19.25 -1.05 -24.40
C ALA A 211 18.06 -1.10 -23.43
N VAL A 212 17.83 -2.25 -22.81
CA VAL A 212 16.73 -2.46 -21.86
C VAL A 212 17.16 -2.03 -20.45
N PRO A 213 16.56 -0.98 -19.86
CA PRO A 213 17.08 -0.35 -18.65
C PRO A 213 16.54 -0.99 -17.36
N LEU A 214 16.67 -2.32 -17.19
CA LEU A 214 16.17 -3.00 -15.98
C LEU A 214 16.86 -2.53 -14.70
N GLU A 215 18.18 -2.30 -14.70
CA GLU A 215 18.89 -1.76 -13.53
C GLU A 215 18.34 -0.40 -13.09
N ARG A 216 17.96 0.44 -14.06
CA ARG A 216 17.32 1.72 -13.78
C ARG A 216 15.95 1.53 -13.19
N LEU A 217 15.11 0.67 -13.79
CA LEU A 217 13.77 0.38 -13.26
C LEU A 217 13.84 -0.15 -11.82
N LEU A 218 14.83 -1.01 -11.51
CA LEU A 218 15.03 -1.53 -10.16
C LEU A 218 15.37 -0.40 -9.18
N ARG A 219 16.36 0.44 -9.50
CA ARG A 219 16.74 1.60 -8.67
C ARG A 219 15.57 2.56 -8.48
N ASP A 220 14.82 2.84 -9.53
CA ASP A 220 13.69 3.76 -9.55
C ASP A 220 12.48 3.22 -8.78
N CYS A 221 12.28 1.90 -8.76
CA CYS A 221 11.16 1.27 -8.06
C CYS A 221 11.32 1.27 -6.54
N ARG A 222 12.56 1.27 -6.02
CA ARG A 222 12.82 1.06 -4.59
C ARG A 222 12.12 2.08 -3.69
N ILE A 223 12.05 3.34 -4.10
CA ILE A 223 11.45 4.41 -3.29
C ILE A 223 9.93 4.25 -3.11
N ASN A 224 9.26 3.49 -3.98
CA ASN A 224 7.80 3.36 -3.98
C ASN A 224 7.24 2.71 -2.70
N THR A 225 8.03 1.91 -2.00
CA THR A 225 7.63 1.30 -0.72
C THR A 225 7.86 2.24 0.48
N ILE A 226 8.48 3.42 0.26
CA ILE A 226 8.91 4.34 1.32
C ILE A 226 8.10 5.63 1.29
N PHE A 227 8.06 6.34 0.16
CA PHE A 227 7.33 7.61 0.06
C PHE A 227 5.82 7.40 -0.03
N GLU A 228 5.04 8.48 0.00
CA GLU A 228 3.56 8.41 0.04
C GLU A 228 3.03 7.54 1.21
N GLY A 229 3.79 7.52 2.31
CA GLY A 229 3.59 6.67 3.48
C GLY A 229 4.25 5.30 3.31
N SER A 230 5.24 4.98 4.13
CA SER A 230 5.95 3.68 4.05
C SER A 230 4.98 2.51 4.19
N SER A 231 5.34 1.36 3.62
CA SER A 231 4.54 0.13 3.72
C SER A 231 4.11 -0.19 5.16
N GLU A 232 5.01 -0.02 6.14
CA GLU A 232 4.73 -0.24 7.56
C GLU A 232 3.67 0.75 8.08
N ILE A 233 3.78 2.02 7.71
CA ILE A 233 2.82 3.06 8.11
C ILE A 233 1.48 2.84 7.41
N MET A 234 1.46 2.38 6.16
CA MET A 234 0.22 2.01 5.46
C MET A 234 -0.50 0.85 6.16
N ARG A 235 0.23 -0.19 6.61
CA ARG A 235 -0.37 -1.25 7.41
C ARG A 235 -1.02 -0.69 8.68
N LEU A 236 -0.35 0.20 9.40
CA LEU A 236 -0.92 0.81 10.61
C LEU A 236 -2.11 1.72 10.31
N PHE A 237 -2.03 2.51 9.24
CA PHE A 237 -3.11 3.38 8.79
C PHE A 237 -4.35 2.56 8.42
N ILE A 238 -4.21 1.54 7.58
CA ILE A 238 -5.32 0.66 7.16
C ILE A 238 -5.92 -0.05 8.39
N ALA A 239 -5.08 -0.59 9.28
CA ALA A 239 -5.55 -1.23 10.50
C ALA A 239 -6.35 -0.26 11.39
N ARG A 240 -5.85 0.97 11.57
CA ARG A 240 -6.52 2.00 12.36
C ARG A 240 -7.87 2.38 11.76
N GLU A 241 -7.91 2.70 10.46
CA GLU A 241 -9.15 3.09 9.78
C GLU A 241 -10.17 1.94 9.77
N ALA A 242 -9.73 0.69 9.63
CA ALA A 242 -10.60 -0.49 9.71
C ALA A 242 -11.15 -0.72 11.13
N LEU A 243 -10.40 -0.34 12.17
CA LEU A 243 -10.81 -0.45 13.58
C LEU A 243 -11.66 0.74 14.05
N ASP A 244 -11.60 1.88 13.38
CA ASP A 244 -12.25 3.14 13.82
C ASP A 244 -13.76 2.99 14.10
N PRO A 245 -14.58 2.31 13.25
CA PRO A 245 -15.99 2.10 13.55
C PRO A 245 -16.22 1.35 14.87
N HIS A 246 -15.36 0.38 15.18
CA HIS A 246 -15.42 -0.39 16.42
C HIS A 246 -14.97 0.43 17.63
N LEU A 247 -13.96 1.29 17.44
CA LEU A 247 -13.50 2.23 18.47
C LEU A 247 -14.54 3.32 18.76
N GLN A 248 -15.28 3.80 17.77
CA GLN A 248 -16.37 4.75 17.98
C GLN A 248 -17.51 4.12 18.82
N VAL A 249 -17.81 2.84 18.60
CA VAL A 249 -18.84 2.11 19.36
C VAL A 249 -18.39 1.79 20.78
N ALA A 250 -17.15 1.32 20.96
CA ALA A 250 -16.67 0.79 22.25
C ALA A 250 -15.80 1.79 23.06
N GLY A 251 -15.29 2.84 22.44
CA GLY A 251 -14.27 3.72 23.04
C GLY A 251 -14.76 4.46 24.28
N ALA A 252 -15.99 4.96 24.27
CA ALA A 252 -16.59 5.63 25.43
C ALA A 252 -16.82 4.69 26.63
N ALA A 253 -16.97 3.38 26.40
CA ALA A 253 -17.07 2.41 27.49
C ALA A 253 -15.70 2.20 28.19
N LEU A 254 -14.61 2.34 27.43
CA LEU A 254 -13.24 2.13 27.89
C LEU A 254 -12.53 3.42 28.37
N ASP A 255 -13.12 4.59 28.17
CA ASP A 255 -12.52 5.87 28.59
C ASP A 255 -12.69 6.11 30.10
N SER A 256 -11.60 5.97 30.85
CA SER A 256 -11.57 6.17 32.31
C SER A 256 -11.84 7.60 32.75
N ARG A 257 -11.80 8.58 31.82
CA ARG A 257 -12.05 10.00 32.10
C ARG A 257 -13.55 10.33 32.10
N LEU A 258 -14.42 9.42 31.66
CA LEU A 258 -15.86 9.63 31.64
C LEU A 258 -16.53 9.19 32.96
N PRO A 259 -17.61 9.88 33.39
CA PRO A 259 -18.41 9.46 34.55
C PRO A 259 -18.92 8.03 34.41
N MET A 260 -19.03 7.30 35.53
CA MET A 260 -19.40 5.88 35.55
C MET A 260 -20.72 5.59 34.82
N GLY A 261 -21.75 6.43 35.02
CA GLY A 261 -23.04 6.26 34.33
C GLY A 261 -22.96 6.39 32.81
N LYS A 262 -22.11 7.30 32.29
CA LYS A 262 -21.87 7.43 30.84
C LYS A 262 -21.13 6.23 30.27
N ARG A 263 -20.18 5.67 31.03
CA ARG A 263 -19.45 4.45 30.65
C ARG A 263 -20.37 3.23 30.62
N LEU A 264 -21.24 3.06 31.62
CA LEU A 264 -22.20 1.96 31.68
C LEU A 264 -23.21 2.02 30.53
N GLY A 265 -23.76 3.20 30.24
CA GLY A 265 -24.64 3.41 29.10
C GLY A 265 -23.96 3.11 27.75
N ALA A 266 -22.70 3.53 27.59
CA ALA A 266 -21.90 3.20 26.41
C ALA A 266 -21.61 1.69 26.30
N ALA A 267 -21.32 1.02 27.42
CA ALA A 267 -21.09 -0.43 27.46
C ALA A 267 -22.34 -1.21 27.04
N MET A 268 -23.54 -0.82 27.50
CA MET A 268 -24.80 -1.43 27.06
C MET A 268 -25.03 -1.25 25.55
N LYS A 269 -24.82 -0.04 25.03
CA LYS A 269 -24.94 0.24 23.58
C LYS A 269 -23.96 -0.61 22.76
N ALA A 270 -22.71 -0.70 23.21
CA ALA A 270 -21.71 -1.55 22.57
C ALA A 270 -22.12 -3.03 22.63
N GLY A 271 -22.57 -3.51 23.79
CA GLY A 271 -23.08 -4.87 23.97
C GLY A 271 -24.22 -5.21 23.00
N LEU A 272 -25.22 -4.33 22.89
CA LEU A 272 -26.35 -4.50 21.97
C LEU A 272 -25.90 -4.50 20.49
N PHE A 273 -24.97 -3.61 20.14
CA PHE A 273 -24.39 -3.57 18.79
C PHE A 273 -23.69 -4.89 18.46
N TYR A 274 -22.78 -5.37 19.32
CA TYR A 274 -22.04 -6.60 19.09
C TYR A 274 -22.89 -7.86 19.16
N ALA A 275 -23.93 -7.89 20.01
CA ALA A 275 -24.91 -8.98 20.05
C ALA A 275 -25.64 -9.15 18.72
N ARG A 276 -25.91 -8.05 18.00
CA ARG A 276 -26.51 -8.08 16.65
C ARG A 276 -25.49 -8.32 15.54
N TRP A 277 -24.28 -7.76 15.66
CA TRP A 277 -23.25 -7.80 14.62
C TRP A 277 -22.48 -9.13 14.57
N TYR A 278 -22.11 -9.69 15.73
CA TYR A 278 -21.22 -10.86 15.81
C TYR A 278 -21.85 -12.13 15.23
N PRO A 279 -23.14 -12.47 15.47
CA PRO A 279 -23.78 -13.63 14.84
C PRO A 279 -23.81 -13.55 13.31
N LYS A 280 -23.97 -12.34 12.74
CA LYS A 280 -23.91 -12.13 11.29
C LYS A 280 -22.55 -12.47 10.68
N GLN A 281 -21.48 -12.48 11.48
CA GLN A 281 -20.17 -12.91 11.01
C GLN A 281 -20.09 -14.44 10.85
N TRP A 282 -21.01 -15.21 11.43
CA TRP A 282 -21.08 -16.67 11.26
C TRP A 282 -22.11 -17.10 10.21
N LEU A 283 -23.22 -16.35 10.10
CA LEU A 283 -24.33 -16.67 9.21
C LEU A 283 -24.16 -16.06 7.80
N PRO A 284 -24.38 -16.81 6.70
CA PRO A 284 -24.25 -16.31 5.32
C PRO A 284 -25.52 -15.58 4.81
N LEU A 285 -26.24 -14.86 5.67
CA LEU A 285 -27.61 -14.39 5.39
C LEU A 285 -27.75 -13.46 4.17
N GLN A 286 -26.67 -12.78 3.74
CA GLN A 286 -26.71 -11.81 2.62
C GLN A 286 -26.10 -12.35 1.32
N GLU A 287 -25.43 -13.51 1.36
CA GLU A 287 -24.62 -14.04 0.24
C GLU A 287 -25.39 -14.91 -0.76
N TRP A 288 -26.62 -15.35 -0.43
CA TRP A 288 -27.42 -16.18 -1.35
C TRP A 288 -27.96 -15.37 -2.53
N PHE A 289 -28.18 -14.06 -2.36
CA PHE A 289 -28.79 -13.20 -3.39
C PHE A 289 -27.78 -12.37 -4.21
N GLN A 290 -26.56 -12.11 -3.70
CA GLN A 290 -25.56 -11.27 -4.38
C GLN A 290 -24.45 -12.06 -5.11
N ALA A 291 -24.44 -13.39 -5.00
CA ALA A 291 -23.53 -14.27 -5.73
C ALA A 291 -24.11 -14.81 -7.05
N GLY A 292 -25.36 -14.46 -7.37
CA GLY A 292 -26.03 -14.83 -8.62
C GLY A 292 -25.69 -13.83 -9.73
N GLY A 293 -25.03 -14.31 -10.79
CA GLY A 293 -24.68 -13.53 -11.98
C GLY A 293 -23.19 -13.61 -12.34
N GLY A 294 -22.90 -13.81 -13.63
CA GLY A 294 -21.54 -13.87 -14.17
C GLY A 294 -20.96 -15.29 -14.30
N ASN A 295 -19.64 -15.36 -14.50
CA ASN A 295 -18.94 -16.63 -14.74
C ASN A 295 -18.88 -17.48 -13.45
N ALA A 296 -19.27 -18.76 -13.52
CA ALA A 296 -19.33 -19.67 -12.38
C ALA A 296 -18.01 -19.81 -11.61
N THR A 297 -16.88 -19.76 -12.34
CA THR A 297 -15.54 -19.80 -11.74
C THR A 297 -15.28 -18.59 -10.86
N PHE A 298 -15.62 -17.39 -11.33
CA PHE A 298 -15.41 -16.15 -10.59
C PHE A 298 -16.35 -16.06 -9.39
N ALA A 299 -17.59 -16.55 -9.52
CA ALA A 299 -18.52 -16.67 -8.41
C ALA A 299 -17.98 -17.58 -7.27
N LYS A 300 -17.23 -18.64 -7.59
CA LYS A 300 -16.55 -19.47 -6.58
C LYS A 300 -15.49 -18.67 -5.80
N HIS A 301 -14.72 -17.82 -6.47
CA HIS A 301 -13.73 -16.97 -5.82
C HIS A 301 -14.36 -15.87 -4.98
N ARG A 302 -15.43 -15.22 -5.45
CA ARG A 302 -16.19 -14.24 -4.65
C ARG A 302 -16.77 -14.84 -3.38
N ARG A 303 -17.32 -16.05 -3.45
CA ARG A 303 -17.79 -16.79 -2.25
C ARG A 303 -16.66 -17.09 -1.27
N TYR A 304 -15.46 -17.44 -1.77
CA TYR A 304 -14.29 -17.58 -0.91
C TYR A 304 -13.93 -16.26 -0.23
N VAL A 305 -13.91 -15.16 -0.99
CA VAL A 305 -13.61 -13.83 -0.44
C VAL A 305 -14.61 -13.49 0.67
N ALA A 306 -15.91 -13.56 0.40
CA ALA A 306 -16.94 -13.17 1.35
C ALA A 306 -16.88 -13.98 2.67
N ARG A 307 -16.72 -15.31 2.57
CA ARG A 307 -16.50 -16.19 3.74
C ARG A 307 -15.22 -15.82 4.50
N THR A 308 -14.15 -15.51 3.80
CA THR A 308 -12.85 -15.22 4.40
C THR A 308 -12.82 -13.83 5.02
N SER A 309 -13.51 -12.84 4.44
CA SER A 309 -13.72 -11.52 5.04
C SER A 309 -14.45 -11.63 6.37
N ARG A 310 -15.47 -12.50 6.47
CA ARG A 310 -16.13 -12.80 7.76
C ARG A 310 -15.17 -13.46 8.74
N LYS A 311 -14.35 -14.41 8.31
CA LYS A 311 -13.31 -15.03 9.15
C LYS A 311 -12.30 -13.98 9.66
N LEU A 312 -11.85 -13.07 8.79
CA LEU A 312 -10.95 -11.98 9.13
C LEU A 312 -11.59 -11.04 10.16
N SER A 313 -12.83 -10.63 9.92
CA SER A 313 -13.62 -9.79 10.83
C SER A 313 -13.72 -10.39 12.24
N ARG A 314 -14.03 -11.69 12.35
CA ARG A 314 -14.03 -12.39 13.64
C ARG A 314 -12.65 -12.43 14.29
N ALA A 315 -11.61 -12.75 13.51
CA ALA A 315 -10.25 -12.83 14.04
C ALA A 315 -9.76 -11.48 14.58
N LEU A 316 -10.04 -10.38 13.87
CA LEU A 316 -9.75 -9.02 14.31
C LEU A 316 -10.54 -8.67 15.58
N PHE A 317 -11.83 -8.98 15.61
CA PHE A 317 -12.67 -8.78 16.80
C PHE A 317 -12.14 -9.54 18.02
N HIS A 318 -11.73 -10.80 17.85
CA HIS A 318 -11.11 -11.58 18.94
C HIS A 318 -9.77 -10.98 19.38
N ALA A 319 -8.98 -10.42 18.47
CA ALA A 319 -7.75 -9.70 18.81
C ALA A 319 -8.05 -8.42 19.61
N MET A 320 -9.10 -7.67 19.25
CA MET A 320 -9.56 -6.52 20.02
C MET A 320 -9.96 -6.92 21.44
N LEU A 321 -10.75 -7.99 21.60
CA LEU A 321 -11.14 -8.48 22.93
C LEU A 321 -9.94 -8.92 23.76
N ARG A 322 -8.97 -9.61 23.15
CA ARG A 322 -7.79 -10.14 23.84
C ARG A 322 -6.80 -9.04 24.24
N HIS A 323 -6.54 -8.08 23.37
CA HIS A 323 -5.49 -7.08 23.57
C HIS A 323 -6.01 -5.73 24.06
N GLY A 324 -7.31 -5.45 23.88
CA GLY A 324 -7.92 -4.17 24.23
C GLY A 324 -7.19 -2.99 23.57
N PRO A 325 -7.02 -1.86 24.27
CA PRO A 325 -6.29 -0.70 23.75
C PRO A 325 -4.84 -1.00 23.35
N LYS A 326 -4.21 -2.03 23.93
CA LYS A 326 -2.82 -2.42 23.60
C LYS A 326 -2.70 -3.06 22.21
N LEU A 327 -3.81 -3.33 21.52
CA LEU A 327 -3.79 -3.85 20.15
C LEU A 327 -3.04 -2.92 19.19
N GLU A 328 -3.09 -1.60 19.39
CA GLU A 328 -2.35 -0.62 18.59
C GLU A 328 -0.82 -0.85 18.60
N LYS A 329 -0.32 -1.50 19.66
CA LYS A 329 1.10 -1.85 19.83
C LYS A 329 1.46 -3.19 19.17
N GLN A 330 0.47 -4.00 18.78
CA GLN A 330 0.66 -5.29 18.13
C GLN A 330 0.81 -5.11 16.61
N GLN A 331 1.80 -4.31 16.20
CA GLN A 331 1.94 -3.83 14.82
C GLN A 331 2.12 -4.96 13.79
N VAL A 332 2.91 -6.00 14.11
CA VAL A 332 3.11 -7.15 13.22
C VAL A 332 1.83 -7.97 13.05
N LEU A 333 1.07 -8.17 14.14
CA LEU A 333 -0.23 -8.83 14.10
C LEU A 333 -1.24 -8.04 13.25
N LEU A 334 -1.33 -6.73 13.46
CA LEU A 334 -2.17 -5.84 12.66
C LEU A 334 -1.77 -5.87 11.19
N GLY A 335 -0.46 -5.92 10.90
CA GLY A 335 0.07 -6.09 9.55
C GLY A 335 -0.48 -7.34 8.87
N ARG A 336 -0.49 -8.50 9.54
CA ARG A 336 -1.06 -9.74 8.98
C ARG A 336 -2.55 -9.60 8.66
N TYR A 337 -3.33 -8.92 9.50
CA TYR A 337 -4.75 -8.68 9.21
C TYR A 337 -4.93 -7.80 7.98
N VAL A 338 -4.11 -6.76 7.85
CA VAL A 338 -4.13 -5.87 6.68
C VAL A 338 -3.69 -6.58 5.41
N ASP A 339 -2.66 -7.43 5.46
CA ASP A 339 -2.23 -8.22 4.31
C ASP A 339 -3.34 -9.17 3.85
N ILE A 340 -4.05 -9.83 4.78
CA ILE A 340 -5.24 -10.64 4.45
C ILE A 340 -6.33 -9.77 3.79
N ALA A 341 -6.67 -8.63 4.38
CA ALA A 341 -7.68 -7.72 3.84
C ALA A 341 -7.33 -7.28 2.41
N THR A 342 -6.06 -6.97 2.19
CA THR A 342 -5.57 -6.47 0.91
C THR A 342 -5.59 -7.56 -0.17
N GLU A 343 -5.22 -8.80 0.15
CA GLU A 343 -5.38 -9.93 -0.77
C GLU A 343 -6.85 -10.17 -1.13
N LEU A 344 -7.77 -10.06 -0.17
CA LEU A 344 -9.21 -10.19 -0.43
C LEU A 344 -9.74 -9.07 -1.33
N PHE A 345 -9.25 -7.84 -1.15
CA PHE A 345 -9.55 -6.73 -2.04
C PHE A 345 -8.99 -6.96 -3.45
N ALA A 346 -7.74 -7.41 -3.57
CA ALA A 346 -7.11 -7.74 -4.85
C ALA A 346 -7.86 -8.84 -5.61
N MET A 347 -8.27 -9.92 -4.91
CA MET A 347 -9.11 -10.98 -5.47
C MET A 347 -10.46 -10.45 -5.97
N THR A 348 -11.10 -9.57 -5.20
CA THR A 348 -12.39 -8.97 -5.58
C THR A 348 -12.25 -8.11 -6.82
N ALA A 349 -11.30 -7.17 -6.84
CA ALA A 349 -11.06 -6.29 -7.96
C ALA A 349 -10.74 -7.07 -9.24
N THR A 350 -9.90 -8.11 -9.13
CA THR A 350 -9.53 -9.00 -10.22
C THR A 350 -10.73 -9.73 -10.81
N CYS A 351 -11.59 -10.30 -9.96
CA CYS A 351 -12.81 -10.99 -10.43
C CYS A 351 -13.78 -10.03 -11.10
N LEU A 352 -14.02 -8.85 -10.52
CA LEU A 352 -14.94 -7.85 -11.06
C LEU A 352 -14.47 -7.31 -12.41
N ARG A 353 -13.16 -7.04 -12.55
CA ARG A 353 -12.60 -6.60 -13.84
C ARG A 353 -12.75 -7.69 -14.89
N ALA A 354 -12.40 -8.94 -14.56
CA ALA A 354 -12.52 -10.05 -15.50
C ALA A 354 -13.98 -10.28 -15.93
N GLU A 355 -14.95 -10.17 -15.02
CA GLU A 355 -16.37 -10.22 -15.38
C GLU A 355 -16.77 -9.11 -16.34
N ARG A 356 -16.32 -7.88 -16.09
CA ARG A 356 -16.58 -6.75 -16.97
C ARG A 356 -15.99 -6.96 -18.37
N MET A 357 -14.76 -7.49 -18.47
CA MET A 357 -14.13 -7.82 -19.76
C MET A 357 -14.95 -8.87 -20.53
N LEU A 358 -15.44 -9.91 -19.84
CA LEU A 358 -16.30 -10.92 -20.47
C LEU A 358 -17.68 -10.38 -20.89
N GLN A 359 -18.23 -9.40 -20.19
CA GLN A 359 -19.54 -8.81 -20.49
C GLN A 359 -19.47 -7.77 -21.61
N SER A 360 -18.38 -7.01 -21.70
CA SER A 360 -18.21 -5.93 -22.68
C SER A 360 -17.78 -6.43 -24.07
N ASN A 361 -17.68 -7.75 -24.28
CA ASN A 361 -17.13 -8.37 -25.48
C ASN A 361 -15.76 -7.79 -25.87
N ASP A 362 -14.96 -7.46 -24.85
CA ASP A 362 -13.59 -6.98 -25.02
C ASP A 362 -12.73 -8.16 -25.53
N HIS A 363 -12.43 -8.15 -26.83
CA HIS A 363 -11.64 -9.18 -27.52
C HIS A 363 -10.13 -9.07 -27.29
N THR A 364 -9.67 -8.28 -26.31
CA THR A 364 -8.24 -8.15 -26.01
C THR A 364 -7.60 -9.42 -25.44
N MET A 365 -8.40 -10.31 -24.84
CA MET A 365 -7.92 -11.59 -24.30
C MET A 365 -8.98 -12.67 -24.47
N GLU A 366 -8.54 -13.85 -24.93
CA GLU A 366 -9.41 -15.02 -25.01
C GLU A 366 -10.03 -15.36 -23.65
N LYS A 367 -11.30 -15.76 -23.68
CA LYS A 367 -12.06 -16.06 -22.45
C LYS A 367 -11.38 -17.13 -21.60
N ALA A 368 -10.81 -18.16 -22.24
CA ALA A 368 -10.12 -19.23 -21.54
C ALA A 368 -8.87 -18.72 -20.81
N ASP A 369 -8.07 -17.87 -21.46
CA ASP A 369 -6.84 -17.30 -20.91
C ASP A 369 -7.13 -16.37 -19.74
N LEU A 370 -8.15 -15.52 -19.87
CA LEU A 370 -8.58 -14.64 -18.80
C LEU A 370 -9.02 -15.43 -17.55
N VAL A 371 -9.80 -16.51 -17.76
CA VAL A 371 -10.23 -17.39 -16.66
C VAL A 371 -9.02 -18.09 -16.03
N ALA A 372 -8.07 -18.57 -16.81
CA ALA A 372 -6.84 -19.20 -16.32
C ALA A 372 -5.98 -18.23 -15.50
N LEU A 373 -5.79 -17.01 -15.99
CA LEU A 373 -5.06 -15.93 -15.32
C LEU A 373 -5.65 -15.60 -13.95
N VAL A 374 -6.97 -15.37 -13.90
CA VAL A 374 -7.68 -15.06 -12.64
C VAL A 374 -7.64 -16.26 -11.68
N ASN A 375 -7.76 -17.49 -12.19
CA ASN A 375 -7.62 -18.69 -11.38
C ASN A 375 -6.23 -18.84 -10.77
N CYS A 376 -5.18 -18.56 -11.55
CA CYS A 376 -3.80 -18.60 -11.08
C CYS A 376 -3.59 -17.57 -9.97
N PHE A 377 -3.96 -16.31 -10.23
CA PHE A 377 -3.87 -15.22 -9.24
C PHE A 377 -4.58 -15.57 -7.94
N THR A 378 -5.86 -15.97 -8.03
CA THR A 378 -6.66 -16.27 -6.83
C THR A 378 -6.14 -17.49 -6.06
N ARG A 379 -5.54 -18.48 -6.72
CA ARG A 379 -4.87 -19.60 -6.05
C ARG A 379 -3.65 -19.12 -5.27
N MET A 380 -2.82 -18.26 -5.85
CA MET A 380 -1.67 -17.67 -5.17
C MET A 380 -2.08 -16.79 -3.98
N SER A 381 -3.09 -15.93 -4.14
CA SER A 381 -3.64 -15.12 -3.05
C SER A 381 -4.15 -15.96 -1.89
N LYS A 382 -4.85 -17.08 -2.16
CA LYS A 382 -5.31 -18.02 -1.12
C LYS A 382 -4.15 -18.60 -0.31
N LEU A 383 -3.03 -18.91 -0.94
CA LEU A 383 -1.83 -19.40 -0.25
C LEU A 383 -1.21 -18.31 0.65
N ARG A 384 -1.13 -17.07 0.16
CA ARG A 384 -0.67 -15.92 0.98
C ARG A 384 -1.60 -15.69 2.17
N ILE A 385 -2.91 -15.65 1.94
CA ILE A 385 -3.93 -15.54 3.00
C ILE A 385 -3.79 -16.65 4.05
N ALA A 386 -3.62 -17.91 3.61
CA ALA A 386 -3.44 -19.04 4.53
C ALA A 386 -2.19 -18.87 5.39
N ARG A 387 -1.07 -18.44 4.80
CA ARG A 387 0.17 -18.14 5.52
C ARG A 387 -0.02 -17.05 6.58
N HIS A 388 -0.70 -15.95 6.24
CA HIS A 388 -0.97 -14.88 7.21
C HIS A 388 -1.88 -15.34 8.35
N PHE A 389 -2.93 -16.12 8.06
CA PHE A 389 -3.79 -16.70 9.11
C PHE A 389 -3.02 -17.65 10.03
N ALA A 390 -2.17 -18.52 9.49
CA ALA A 390 -1.31 -19.40 10.29
C ALA A 390 -0.37 -18.57 11.18
N GLY A 391 0.20 -17.49 10.63
CA GLY A 391 1.09 -16.56 11.31
C GLY A 391 0.44 -15.78 12.48
N ILE A 392 -0.89 -15.76 12.61
CA ILE A 392 -1.55 -15.15 13.78
C ILE A 392 -1.21 -15.92 15.05
N HIS A 393 -1.12 -17.25 14.98
CA HIS A 393 -0.89 -18.12 16.13
C HIS A 393 0.50 -18.75 16.14
N ASN A 394 1.06 -19.04 14.97
CA ASN A 394 2.37 -19.64 14.80
C ASN A 394 3.36 -18.61 14.24
N ASN A 395 4.06 -17.90 15.12
CA ASN A 395 5.03 -16.86 14.75
C ASN A 395 6.17 -16.72 15.77
N ALA A 396 7.21 -16.01 15.36
CA ALA A 396 8.37 -15.69 16.18
C ALA A 396 8.36 -14.23 16.69
N ASP A 397 7.21 -13.53 16.71
CA ASP A 397 7.17 -12.08 16.92
C ASP A 397 7.79 -11.65 18.27
N LYS A 398 7.45 -12.37 19.34
CA LYS A 398 8.00 -12.09 20.68
C LYS A 398 9.50 -12.35 20.74
N CYS A 399 9.95 -13.49 20.19
CA CYS A 399 11.36 -13.85 20.14
C CYS A 399 12.14 -12.81 19.32
N GLY A 400 11.66 -12.48 18.13
CA GLY A 400 12.25 -11.47 17.24
C GLY A 400 12.33 -10.09 17.88
N TYR A 401 11.29 -9.65 18.61
CA TYR A 401 11.33 -8.36 19.30
C TYR A 401 12.37 -8.33 20.45
N GLN A 402 12.50 -9.43 21.20
CA GLN A 402 13.54 -9.53 22.24
C GLN A 402 14.94 -9.58 21.63
N LEU A 403 15.11 -10.33 20.54
CA LEU A 403 16.37 -10.38 19.81
C LEU A 403 16.75 -8.99 19.26
N ALA A 404 15.79 -8.27 18.67
CA ALA A 404 16.00 -6.90 18.19
C ALA A 404 16.49 -5.96 19.30
N LYS A 405 15.98 -6.09 20.53
CA LYS A 405 16.50 -5.32 21.67
C LYS A 405 17.95 -5.65 22.00
N GLN A 406 18.36 -6.91 21.85
CA GLN A 406 19.77 -7.31 22.06
C GLN A 406 20.68 -6.77 20.97
N VAL A 407 20.24 -6.83 19.70
CA VAL A 407 20.95 -6.22 18.56
C VAL A 407 21.14 -4.72 18.79
N LEU A 408 20.06 -4.00 19.12
CA LEU A 408 20.12 -2.55 19.38
C LEU A 408 20.98 -2.18 20.59
N ALA A 409 21.14 -3.09 21.55
CA ALA A 409 22.04 -2.91 22.69
C ALA A 409 23.50 -3.28 22.38
N GLY A 410 23.83 -3.64 21.13
CA GLY A 410 25.18 -4.03 20.70
C GLY A 410 25.65 -5.39 21.23
N LYS A 411 24.78 -6.16 21.90
CA LYS A 411 25.14 -7.44 22.55
C LYS A 411 25.54 -8.54 21.56
N LEU A 412 25.13 -8.40 20.31
CA LEU A 412 25.37 -9.36 19.24
C LEU A 412 26.34 -8.84 18.18
N SER A 413 27.09 -7.77 18.47
CA SER A 413 28.06 -7.17 17.52
C SER A 413 29.13 -8.15 17.01
N SER A 414 29.38 -9.25 17.73
CA SER A 414 30.30 -10.31 17.26
C SER A 414 29.88 -10.94 15.93
N ILE A 415 28.59 -10.96 15.57
CA ILE A 415 28.11 -11.50 14.29
C ILE A 415 28.43 -10.57 13.11
N GLU A 416 28.79 -9.33 13.37
CA GLU A 416 29.15 -8.31 12.37
C GLU A 416 30.65 -8.34 12.05
N ASN A 417 31.43 -9.09 12.84
CA ASN A 417 32.88 -9.13 12.76
C ASN A 417 33.38 -10.20 11.77
N GLY A 418 34.52 -9.90 11.15
CA GLY A 418 35.19 -10.79 10.21
C GLY A 418 34.71 -10.59 8.77
N ILE A 419 35.62 -10.81 7.83
CA ILE A 419 35.30 -10.86 6.41
C ILE A 419 35.12 -12.34 6.06
N VAL A 420 33.95 -12.71 5.54
CA VAL A 420 33.75 -14.03 4.92
C VAL A 420 34.21 -13.91 3.47
N SER A 421 35.47 -14.25 3.22
CA SER A 421 36.10 -14.21 1.89
C SER A 421 35.88 -15.50 1.11
#